data_AF-A0A9E3N2Y6-F1
#
_entry.id   AF-A0A9E3N2Y6-F1
#
_cell.length_a   1.000
_cell.length_b   1.000
_cell.length_c   1.000
_cell.angle_alpha   90.00
_cell.angle_beta   90.00
_cell.angle_gamma   90.00
#
_symmetry.space_group_name_H-M   'P 1'
#
loop_
_entity.id
_entity.type
_entity.pdbx_description
1 polymer ?
#
loop_
_entity_poly.entity_id
_entity_poly.type
_entity_poly.pdbx_seq_one_letter_code
_entity_poly.pdbx_strand_id
1 'polypeptide(L)'
;MRLSLPLATLLVALSLTACSAPAPAPESPQAGTTTPAPPVAATPAPTPPKAAPAPVAPTPVEHAGGANPMAPDRSCRTDADCAVKDVSNCCGRFPLCVNKDAKVDPGAVRAQCAKDGMASTCGFQEVGGCQCVQGRCENLPSGAPVAM
;
A
#
# COMPACT_ATOMS: atom_id res chain seq x y z
N MET A 1 59.41 -17.21 -16.41
CA MET A 1 59.44 -16.62 -17.77
C MET A 1 58.22 -17.20 -18.51
N ARG A 2 57.12 -16.44 -18.61
CA ARG A 2 56.55 -15.95 -19.89
C ARG A 2 56.26 -17.12 -20.85
N LEU A 3 55.02 -17.49 -21.19
CA LEU A 3 54.06 -16.66 -21.92
C LEU A 3 52.77 -17.49 -22.18
N SER A 4 51.86 -17.65 -21.21
CA SER A 4 50.61 -18.45 -21.42
C SER A 4 49.32 -17.72 -21.05
N LEU A 5 49.42 -16.44 -20.68
CA LEU A 5 48.32 -15.65 -20.13
C LEU A 5 47.56 -14.69 -21.08
N PRO A 6 47.71 -14.68 -22.43
CA PRO A 6 46.88 -13.80 -23.27
C PRO A 6 45.66 -14.50 -23.89
N LEU A 7 45.52 -15.84 -23.78
CA LEU A 7 44.42 -16.56 -24.47
C LEU A 7 43.10 -16.55 -23.69
N ALA A 8 43.16 -16.38 -22.36
CA ALA A 8 41.97 -16.40 -21.49
C ALA A 8 41.17 -15.08 -21.50
N THR A 9 41.79 -13.96 -21.89
CA THR A 9 41.14 -12.64 -21.94
C THR A 9 40.33 -12.40 -23.21
N LEU A 10 40.52 -13.20 -24.27
CA LEU A 10 39.79 -13.02 -25.54
C LEU A 10 38.40 -13.71 -25.54
N LEU A 11 38.15 -14.64 -24.61
CA LEU A 11 36.94 -15.47 -24.58
C LEU A 11 35.78 -14.88 -23.74
N VAL A 12 36.02 -13.85 -22.92
CA VAL A 12 34.98 -13.21 -22.08
C VAL A 12 34.39 -11.94 -22.73
N ALA A 13 34.96 -11.47 -23.84
CA ALA A 13 34.49 -10.27 -24.54
C ALA A 13 33.36 -10.54 -25.57
N LEU A 14 32.85 -11.77 -25.68
CA LEU A 14 31.86 -12.16 -26.70
C LEU A 14 30.53 -12.68 -26.10
N SER A 15 30.15 -12.27 -24.90
CA SER A 15 28.85 -12.61 -24.31
C SER A 15 27.85 -11.44 -24.34
N LEU A 16 27.06 -11.44 -25.42
CA LEU A 16 25.65 -11.05 -25.50
C LEU A 16 25.29 -9.56 -25.46
N THR A 17 25.39 -8.97 -26.65
CA THR A 17 24.37 -8.10 -27.25
C THR A 17 22.93 -8.65 -27.17
N ALA A 18 21.98 -7.69 -27.09
CA ALA A 18 20.57 -7.75 -27.50
C ALA A 18 19.53 -8.11 -26.43
N CYS A 19 18.91 -7.06 -25.86
CA CYS A 19 17.49 -7.10 -25.50
C CYS A 19 16.85 -5.81 -26.06
N SER A 20 16.29 -5.94 -27.27
CA SER A 20 15.55 -4.89 -27.97
C SER A 20 14.04 -5.09 -27.72
N ALA A 21 13.36 -3.98 -27.46
CA ALA A 21 11.98 -3.85 -26.97
C ALA A 21 10.89 -4.45 -27.88
N PRO A 22 9.65 -4.51 -27.36
CA PRO A 22 8.61 -3.70 -28.00
C PRO A 22 7.78 -2.86 -27.01
N ALA A 23 7.53 -1.61 -27.40
CA ALA A 23 6.49 -0.76 -26.84
C ALA A 23 5.17 -0.97 -27.62
N PRO A 24 4.02 -1.16 -26.96
CA PRO A 24 2.72 -0.97 -27.59
C PRO A 24 2.21 0.47 -27.39
N ALA A 25 1.66 1.02 -28.48
CA ALA A 25 1.04 2.33 -28.59
C ALA A 25 -0.34 2.41 -27.88
N PRO A 26 -0.87 3.63 -27.66
CA PRO A 26 -2.19 3.85 -27.06
C PRO A 26 -3.27 3.93 -28.14
N GLU A 27 -4.31 3.09 -28.05
CA GLU A 27 -5.53 3.23 -28.85
C GLU A 27 -6.78 2.94 -28.00
N SER A 28 -7.51 4.01 -27.68
CA SER A 28 -8.94 3.99 -27.36
C SER A 28 -9.72 3.80 -28.67
N PRO A 29 -10.84 3.05 -28.69
CA PRO A 29 -12.14 3.76 -28.65
C PRO A 29 -13.30 2.94 -28.07
N GLN A 30 -14.06 3.50 -27.13
CA GLN A 30 -15.45 3.11 -26.92
C GLN A 30 -16.32 4.36 -27.00
N ALA A 31 -16.69 4.68 -28.24
CA ALA A 31 -17.74 5.63 -28.55
C ALA A 31 -19.09 5.05 -28.10
N GLY A 32 -19.87 5.91 -27.45
CA GLY A 32 -21.12 5.56 -26.80
C GLY A 32 -22.19 5.06 -27.75
N THR A 33 -22.90 4.04 -27.30
CA THR A 33 -24.19 3.64 -27.84
C THR A 33 -25.29 4.38 -27.07
N THR A 34 -25.87 5.36 -27.73
CA THR A 34 -27.16 5.96 -27.37
C THR A 34 -28.24 4.89 -27.36
N THR A 35 -28.97 4.76 -26.24
CA THR A 35 -30.24 4.03 -26.17
C THR A 35 -31.34 4.95 -25.62
N PRO A 36 -32.58 4.87 -26.15
CA PRO A 36 -33.62 5.92 -25.99
C PRO A 36 -34.51 5.74 -24.74
N ALA A 37 -35.05 6.85 -24.22
CA ALA A 37 -36.23 6.92 -23.34
C ALA A 37 -37.52 6.58 -24.15
N PRO A 38 -38.73 6.25 -23.59
CA PRO A 38 -39.39 6.65 -22.31
C PRO A 38 -40.24 5.45 -21.71
N PRO A 39 -41.35 5.54 -20.91
CA PRO A 39 -42.13 6.66 -20.35
C PRO A 39 -42.48 6.60 -18.83
N VAL A 40 -43.13 7.69 -18.40
CA VAL A 40 -43.64 8.04 -17.06
C VAL A 40 -44.97 7.37 -16.69
N ALA A 41 -45.14 7.14 -15.36
CA ALA A 41 -46.37 7.03 -14.53
C ALA A 41 -46.28 5.80 -13.60
N ALA A 42 -46.64 5.79 -12.32
CA ALA A 42 -47.56 6.63 -11.55
C ALA A 42 -47.17 6.68 -10.05
N THR A 43 -47.63 7.72 -9.37
CA THR A 43 -47.45 8.02 -7.94
C THR A 43 -48.32 7.16 -7.03
N PRO A 44 -47.78 6.54 -5.96
CA PRO A 44 -48.53 6.19 -4.77
C PRO A 44 -48.35 7.25 -3.67
N ALA A 45 -49.43 7.61 -2.98
CA ALA A 45 -49.43 8.55 -1.86
C ALA A 45 -48.58 8.02 -0.67
N PRO A 46 -47.80 8.88 0.02
CA PRO A 46 -46.99 8.44 1.15
C PRO A 46 -47.82 8.27 2.43
N THR A 47 -47.71 7.09 3.03
CA THR A 47 -48.06 6.80 4.42
C THR A 47 -47.15 7.60 5.37
N PRO A 48 -47.65 8.09 6.53
CA PRO A 48 -46.83 8.86 7.46
C PRO A 48 -45.71 8.00 8.07
N PRO A 49 -44.43 8.43 8.01
CA PRO A 49 -43.34 7.67 8.58
C PRO A 49 -43.38 7.72 10.12
N LYS A 50 -43.41 6.52 10.71
CA LYS A 50 -43.07 6.24 12.10
C LYS A 50 -41.74 6.93 12.41
N ALA A 51 -41.70 7.74 13.47
CA ALA A 51 -40.54 8.50 13.89
C ALA A 51 -39.28 7.62 13.93
N ALA A 52 -38.31 7.96 13.08
CA ALA A 52 -36.98 7.38 13.12
C ALA A 52 -36.24 7.87 14.37
N PRO A 53 -35.33 7.07 14.95
CA PRO A 53 -34.40 7.55 15.96
C PRO A 53 -33.55 8.70 15.39
N ALA A 54 -33.24 9.68 16.23
CA ALA A 54 -32.47 10.86 15.86
C ALA A 54 -31.17 10.52 15.10
N PRO A 55 -30.76 11.33 14.10
CA PRO A 55 -29.49 11.14 13.43
C PRO A 55 -28.35 11.35 14.43
N VAL A 56 -27.61 10.27 14.72
CA VAL A 56 -26.26 10.40 15.26
C VAL A 56 -25.45 11.13 14.20
N ALA A 57 -25.09 12.37 14.48
CA ALA A 57 -24.18 13.14 13.65
C ALA A 57 -22.88 12.33 13.49
N PRO A 58 -22.36 12.11 12.27
CA PRO A 58 -21.01 11.61 12.12
C PRO A 58 -20.07 12.72 12.62
N THR A 59 -19.56 12.58 13.84
CA THR A 59 -18.36 13.34 14.21
C THR A 59 -17.24 12.87 13.28
N PRO A 60 -16.43 13.79 12.74
CA PRO A 60 -15.41 13.45 11.76
C PRO A 60 -14.46 12.42 12.37
N VAL A 61 -14.24 11.29 11.69
CA VAL A 61 -12.98 10.58 11.88
C VAL A 61 -11.91 11.62 11.56
N GLU A 62 -11.21 12.07 12.59
CA GLU A 62 -10.08 12.97 12.43
C GLU A 62 -8.99 12.18 11.70
N HIS A 63 -9.12 12.09 10.38
CA HIS A 63 -8.04 11.80 9.44
C HIS A 63 -7.17 13.06 9.36
N ALA A 64 -6.68 13.54 10.51
CA ALA A 64 -5.65 14.54 10.58
C ALA A 64 -4.39 13.83 11.06
N GLY A 65 -3.80 13.07 10.15
CA GLY A 65 -2.36 12.91 10.14
C GLY A 65 -1.74 14.29 10.02
N GLY A 66 -1.60 14.99 11.15
CA GLY A 66 -0.42 15.82 11.39
C GLY A 66 0.73 14.83 11.29
N ALA A 67 1.21 14.65 10.07
CA ALA A 67 1.89 13.43 9.66
C ALA A 67 3.28 13.42 10.26
N ASN A 68 3.37 13.06 11.54
CA ASN A 68 4.60 12.58 12.11
C ASN A 68 5.00 11.39 11.23
N PRO A 69 6.08 11.47 10.44
CA PRO A 69 6.45 10.40 9.52
C PRO A 69 6.72 9.09 10.27
N MET A 70 6.96 9.18 11.59
CA MET A 70 7.18 8.03 12.49
C MET A 70 5.88 7.41 13.03
N ALA A 71 4.71 8.00 12.80
CA ALA A 71 3.42 7.53 13.30
C ALA A 71 2.41 7.36 12.16
N PRO A 72 2.53 6.29 11.35
CA PRO A 72 1.58 5.98 10.28
C PRO A 72 0.20 5.64 10.85
N ASP A 73 -0.84 5.91 10.07
CA ASP A 73 -2.20 5.51 10.43
C ASP A 73 -2.33 3.97 10.44
N ARG A 74 -2.89 3.44 11.52
CA ARG A 74 -3.12 2.01 11.74
C ARG A 74 -4.58 1.70 11.98
N SER A 75 -5.50 2.63 11.78
CA SER A 75 -6.93 2.39 11.96
C SER A 75 -7.48 1.42 10.90
N CYS A 76 -8.42 0.57 11.27
CA CYS A 76 -9.08 -0.35 10.34
C CYS A 76 -10.51 -0.67 10.80
N ARG A 77 -11.34 -1.17 9.88
CA ARG A 77 -12.63 -1.78 10.22
C ARG A 77 -12.60 -3.29 9.99
N THR A 78 -11.84 -3.73 8.99
CA THR A 78 -11.68 -5.11 8.55
C THR A 78 -10.23 -5.38 8.18
N ASP A 79 -9.86 -6.66 8.06
CA ASP A 79 -8.51 -7.07 7.64
C ASP A 79 -8.13 -6.50 6.27
N ALA A 80 -9.11 -6.31 5.38
CA ALA A 80 -8.93 -5.75 4.04
C ALA A 80 -8.53 -4.27 4.04
N ASP A 81 -8.71 -3.55 5.15
CA ASP A 81 -8.25 -2.17 5.30
C ASP A 81 -6.75 -2.09 5.63
N CYS A 82 -6.12 -3.22 5.95
CA CYS A 82 -4.72 -3.27 6.36
C CYS A 82 -3.81 -3.74 5.21
N ALA A 83 -2.64 -3.12 5.10
CA ALA A 83 -1.60 -3.53 4.17
C ALA A 83 -0.23 -3.48 4.83
N VAL A 84 0.65 -4.42 4.46
CA VAL A 84 2.06 -4.35 4.83
C VAL A 84 2.70 -3.24 4.01
N LYS A 85 3.16 -2.20 4.70
CA LYS A 85 3.93 -1.11 4.11
C LYS A 85 5.21 -0.94 4.88
N ASP A 86 6.21 -0.41 4.20
CA ASP A 86 7.40 0.04 4.92
C ASP A 86 7.20 1.43 5.47
N VAL A 87 7.15 1.47 6.79
CA VAL A 87 7.06 2.72 7.52
C VAL A 87 8.46 3.27 7.82
N SER A 88 9.49 2.42 7.69
CA SER A 88 10.85 2.62 8.20
C SER A 88 10.88 3.00 9.68
N ASN A 89 12.05 2.85 10.29
CA ASN A 89 12.35 3.38 11.60
C ASN A 89 13.80 3.85 11.63
N CYS A 90 14.30 4.28 12.79
CA CYS A 90 15.70 4.68 12.90
C CYS A 90 16.71 3.52 12.69
N CYS A 91 16.25 2.27 12.62
CA CYS A 91 17.06 1.10 12.30
C CYS A 91 17.06 0.71 10.81
N GLY A 92 16.36 1.45 9.94
CA GLY A 92 16.24 1.15 8.52
C GLY A 92 14.83 0.66 8.12
N ARG A 93 14.78 -0.36 7.25
CA ARG A 93 13.53 -0.93 6.72
C ARG A 93 12.70 -1.52 7.85
N PHE A 94 11.42 -1.18 7.90
CA PHE A 94 10.49 -1.70 8.90
C PHE A 94 9.12 -1.97 8.25
N PRO A 95 8.86 -3.21 7.77
CA PRO A 95 7.55 -3.60 7.27
C PRO A 95 6.57 -3.69 8.43
N LEU A 96 5.44 -2.98 8.31
CA LEU A 96 4.41 -2.89 9.35
C LEU A 96 3.02 -2.94 8.71
N CYS A 97 2.07 -3.54 9.42
CA CYS A 97 0.67 -3.45 9.06
C CYS A 97 0.12 -2.08 9.45
N VAL A 98 -0.30 -1.35 8.43
CA VAL A 98 -0.89 -0.01 8.53
C VAL A 98 -2.16 0.02 7.69
N ASN A 99 -2.95 1.07 7.84
CA ASN A 99 -4.09 1.26 6.93
C ASN A 99 -3.58 1.36 5.48
N LYS A 100 -4.27 0.71 4.54
CA LYS A 100 -3.91 0.71 3.11
C LYS A 100 -3.88 2.12 2.52
N ASP A 101 -4.65 3.05 3.07
CA ASP A 101 -4.73 4.45 2.68
C ASP A 101 -3.75 5.34 3.47
N ALA A 102 -3.04 4.79 4.47
CA ALA A 102 -2.04 5.51 5.24
C ALA A 102 -0.91 6.04 4.35
N LYS A 103 -0.57 7.32 4.49
CA LYS A 103 0.61 7.91 3.85
C LYS A 103 1.84 7.58 4.69
N VAL A 104 2.83 6.97 4.05
CA VAL A 104 4.09 6.56 4.66
C VAL A 104 5.23 7.23 3.90
N ASP A 105 6.14 7.86 4.62
CA ASP A 105 7.36 8.45 4.06
C ASP A 105 8.60 7.90 4.78
N PRO A 106 9.08 6.71 4.36
CA PRO A 106 10.28 6.11 4.94
C PRO A 106 11.54 6.96 4.70
N GLY A 107 11.53 7.86 3.71
CA GLY A 107 12.62 8.81 3.47
C GLY A 107 12.67 9.89 4.56
N ALA A 108 11.52 10.47 4.89
CA ALA A 108 11.40 11.47 5.96
C ALA A 108 11.77 10.90 7.34
N VAL A 109 11.35 9.67 7.65
CA VAL A 109 11.75 8.98 8.90
C VAL A 109 13.27 8.84 8.98
N ARG A 110 13.90 8.33 7.92
CA ARG A 110 15.36 8.16 7.89
C ARG A 110 16.10 9.50 8.01
N ALA A 111 15.60 10.54 7.33
CA ALA A 111 16.17 11.88 7.44
C ALA A 111 16.06 12.44 8.86
N GLN A 112 14.93 12.21 9.55
CA GLN A 112 14.76 12.63 10.94
C GLN A 112 15.71 11.88 11.88
N CYS A 113 15.78 10.56 11.77
CA CYS A 113 16.69 9.74 12.56
C CYS A 113 18.17 10.11 12.36
N ALA A 114 18.56 10.50 11.14
CA ALA A 114 19.91 11.00 10.86
C ALA A 114 20.18 12.34 11.54
N LYS A 115 19.21 13.27 11.52
CA LYS A 115 19.31 14.56 12.21
C LYS A 115 19.45 14.39 13.73
N ASP A 116 18.71 13.44 14.29
CA ASP A 116 18.68 13.19 15.73
C ASP A 116 19.83 12.28 16.22
N GLY A 117 20.71 11.82 15.32
CA GLY A 117 21.80 10.90 15.66
C GLY A 117 21.33 9.50 16.11
N MET A 118 20.08 9.14 15.82
CA MET A 118 19.46 7.86 16.19
C MET A 118 19.56 6.78 15.11
N ALA A 119 20.10 7.13 13.93
CA ALA A 119 20.24 6.19 12.82
C ALA A 119 21.13 4.99 13.23
N SER A 120 20.62 3.78 13.05
CA SER A 120 21.26 2.51 13.33
C SER A 120 20.84 1.48 12.28
N THR A 121 21.38 0.27 12.37
CA THR A 121 20.96 -0.87 11.53
C THR A 121 20.46 -1.98 12.44
N CYS A 122 19.21 -2.39 12.26
CA CYS A 122 18.62 -3.50 12.98
C CYS A 122 17.97 -4.46 11.99
N GLY A 123 17.81 -5.72 12.38
CA GLY A 123 16.98 -6.66 11.64
C GLY A 123 15.49 -6.33 11.81
N PHE A 124 14.66 -6.84 10.91
CA PHE A 124 13.21 -6.82 11.05
C PHE A 124 12.68 -8.25 11.02
N GLN A 125 11.52 -8.45 11.64
CA GLN A 125 10.80 -9.72 11.53
C GLN A 125 9.97 -9.72 10.24
N GLU A 126 9.92 -10.87 9.58
CA GLU A 126 9.08 -11.04 8.41
C GLU A 126 7.60 -11.03 8.80
N VAL A 127 6.81 -10.22 8.10
CA VAL A 127 5.38 -10.06 8.35
C VAL A 127 4.63 -10.98 7.39
N GLY A 128 3.97 -12.00 7.95
CA GLY A 128 3.25 -13.01 7.16
C GLY A 128 1.87 -12.55 6.70
N GLY A 129 1.35 -11.48 7.30
CA GLY A 129 0.06 -10.90 6.94
C GLY A 129 -0.36 -9.79 7.91
N CYS A 130 -1.55 -9.24 7.68
CA CYS A 130 -2.16 -8.22 8.53
C CYS A 130 -3.53 -8.67 9.02
N GLN A 131 -3.88 -8.28 10.24
CA GLN A 131 -5.21 -8.45 10.78
C GLN A 131 -5.68 -7.16 11.45
N CYS A 132 -6.98 -6.87 11.35
CA CYS A 132 -7.63 -5.80 12.07
C CYS A 132 -8.10 -6.31 13.43
N VAL A 133 -7.38 -5.92 14.49
CA VAL A 133 -7.68 -6.30 15.86
C VAL A 133 -8.11 -5.06 16.61
N GLN A 134 -9.36 -5.03 17.11
CA GLN A 134 -9.91 -3.92 17.89
C GLN A 134 -9.80 -2.56 17.18
N GLY A 135 -10.01 -2.54 15.86
CA GLY A 135 -9.92 -1.32 15.04
C GLY A 135 -8.49 -0.84 14.75
N ARG A 136 -7.48 -1.69 14.98
CA ARG A 136 -6.06 -1.42 14.70
C ARG A 136 -5.44 -2.53 13.85
N CYS A 137 -4.67 -2.15 12.83
CA CYS A 137 -3.90 -3.06 12.00
C CYS A 137 -2.70 -3.63 12.78
N GLU A 138 -2.72 -4.94 13.01
CA GLU A 138 -1.67 -5.70 13.69
C GLU A 138 -0.95 -6.65 12.73
N ASN A 139 0.32 -6.92 13.04
CA ASN A 139 1.16 -7.82 12.26
C ASN A 139 0.88 -9.26 12.63
N LEU A 140 0.68 -10.11 11.62
CA LEU A 140 0.72 -11.56 11.80
C LEU A 140 2.16 -12.04 11.60
N PRO A 141 2.73 -12.76 12.58
CA PRO A 141 4.07 -13.32 12.41
C PRO A 141 4.04 -14.39 11.33
N SER A 142 5.11 -14.43 10.53
CA SER A 142 5.29 -15.48 9.53
C SER A 142 5.38 -16.84 10.23
N GLY A 143 4.38 -17.69 10.05
CA GLY A 143 4.28 -19.01 10.70
C GLY A 143 3.21 -19.16 11.79
N ALA A 144 2.34 -18.16 12.02
CA ALA A 144 1.17 -18.36 12.87
C ALA A 144 0.22 -19.40 12.24
N PRO A 145 -0.30 -20.39 13.01
CA PRO A 145 -1.28 -21.32 12.49
C PRO A 145 -2.56 -20.57 12.10
N VAL A 146 -3.00 -20.74 10.86
CA VAL A 146 -4.29 -20.22 10.39
C VAL A 146 -5.38 -21.01 11.12
N ALA A 147 -6.02 -20.39 12.13
CA ALA A 147 -7.15 -21.00 12.80
C ALA A 147 -8.33 -21.01 11.82
N MET A 148 -8.68 -22.21 11.37
CA MET A 148 -9.80 -22.53 10.49
C MET A 148 -11.01 -22.97 11.32
#